data_AF-A0A944L5C4-F1
#
_entry.id   AF-A0A944L5C4-F1
#
_cell.length_a   1.000
_cell.length_b   1.000
_cell.length_c   1.000
_cell.angle_alpha   90.00
_cell.angle_beta   90.00
_cell.angle_gamma   90.00
#
_symmetry.space_group_name_H-M   'P 1'
#
loop_
_entity.id
_entity.type
_entity.pdbx_description
1 polymer ?
#
loop_
_entity_poly.entity_id
_entity_poly.type
_entity_poly.pdbx_seq_one_letter_code
_entity_poly.pdbx_strand_id
1 'polypeptide(L)'
;MTTPAGQQPQSDGRLMCLDCGSWYKLLAPHLARAHGTTTVAYREAHRLPRKLSLRAADLNARAREQGRARYASRPDIRQAMEAGRAVNDFAAAVAASRVSARYDMVRAARRKGGAGKREAARRRIDARAQARGYATIEAYFAARAAASVASMARELAVARTTVDAWLLKTGARTSKP
;
A
#
# COMPACT_ATOMS: atom_id res chain seq x y z
N MET A 1 -8.48 -15.40 -25.80
CA MET A 1 -7.77 -15.42 -24.50
C MET A 1 -8.66 -14.77 -23.45
N THR A 2 -9.22 -15.56 -22.54
CA THR A 2 -10.13 -15.03 -21.51
C THR A 2 -9.31 -14.49 -20.36
N THR A 3 -9.12 -13.18 -20.29
CA THR A 3 -8.40 -12.54 -19.17
C THR A 3 -9.30 -12.54 -17.93
N PRO A 4 -8.83 -12.96 -16.74
CA PRO A 4 -9.62 -12.88 -15.52
C PRO A 4 -10.07 -11.45 -15.25
N ALA A 5 -11.34 -11.27 -14.88
CA ALA A 5 -11.89 -9.97 -14.51
C ALA A 5 -11.05 -9.31 -13.41
N GLY A 6 -10.82 -8.00 -13.53
CA GLY A 6 -9.95 -7.29 -12.60
C GLY A 6 -8.47 -7.67 -12.77
N GLN A 7 -7.98 -7.93 -13.98
CA GLN A 7 -6.54 -7.93 -14.23
C GLN A 7 -6.23 -7.15 -15.49
N GLN A 8 -5.10 -6.45 -15.48
CA GLN A 8 -4.59 -5.74 -16.65
C GLN A 8 -3.35 -6.49 -17.12
N PRO A 9 -3.44 -7.33 -18.17
CA PRO A 9 -2.32 -8.13 -18.65
C PRO A 9 -1.17 -7.26 -19.08
N GLN A 10 0.04 -7.73 -18.79
CA GLN A 10 1.29 -7.06 -19.11
C GLN A 10 2.27 -8.07 -19.70
N SER A 11 2.93 -7.72 -20.80
CA SER A 11 3.99 -8.50 -21.47
C SER A 11 4.94 -7.53 -22.14
N ASP A 12 6.24 -7.81 -22.11
CA ASP A 12 7.28 -7.07 -22.87
C ASP A 12 7.23 -5.55 -22.68
N GLY A 13 6.95 -5.12 -21.45
CA GLY A 13 6.82 -3.69 -21.12
C GLY A 13 5.62 -3.00 -21.79
N ARG A 14 4.56 -3.75 -22.10
CA ARG A 14 3.30 -3.26 -22.66
C ARG A 14 2.11 -3.81 -21.86
N LEU A 15 0.98 -3.14 -22.04
CA LEU A 15 -0.33 -3.47 -21.47
C LEU A 15 -1.27 -3.87 -22.60
N MET A 16 -2.03 -4.94 -22.42
CA MET A 16 -3.05 -5.36 -23.38
C MET A 16 -4.36 -4.59 -23.17
N CYS A 17 -4.89 -3.89 -24.17
CA CYS A 17 -6.24 -3.34 -24.09
C CYS A 17 -7.25 -4.49 -23.98
N LEU A 18 -8.15 -4.43 -22.99
CA LEU A 18 -9.14 -5.48 -22.77
C LEU A 18 -10.32 -5.42 -23.74
N ASP A 19 -10.54 -4.28 -24.40
CA ASP A 19 -11.61 -4.10 -25.39
C ASP A 19 -11.22 -4.64 -26.77
N CYS A 20 -9.94 -4.50 -27.17
CA CYS A 20 -9.48 -4.90 -28.52
C CYS A 20 -8.30 -5.89 -28.55
N GLY A 21 -7.74 -6.27 -27.39
CA GLY A 21 -6.63 -7.22 -27.30
C GLY A 21 -5.26 -6.69 -27.76
N SER A 22 -5.16 -5.44 -28.20
CA SER A 22 -3.91 -4.85 -28.70
C SER A 22 -2.97 -4.36 -27.59
N TRP A 23 -1.66 -4.36 -27.83
CA TRP A 23 -0.63 -4.07 -26.81
C TRP A 23 -0.06 -2.66 -26.90
N TYR A 24 -0.05 -1.93 -25.78
CA TYR A 24 0.37 -0.52 -25.72
C TYR A 24 1.23 -0.20 -24.51
N LYS A 25 2.13 0.78 -24.63
CA LYS A 25 2.86 1.32 -23.47
C LYS A 25 1.99 2.23 -22.58
N LEU A 26 0.97 2.86 -23.15
CA LEU A 26 0.07 3.78 -22.45
C LEU A 26 -1.33 3.63 -23.04
N LEU A 27 -2.30 3.18 -22.22
CA LEU A 27 -3.66 2.93 -22.73
C LEU A 27 -4.50 4.20 -22.84
N ALA A 28 -4.25 5.24 -22.02
CA ALA A 28 -5.15 6.39 -21.96
C ALA A 28 -5.41 7.09 -23.33
N PRO A 29 -4.40 7.40 -24.17
CA PRO A 29 -4.63 7.95 -25.49
C PRO A 29 -5.33 6.98 -26.44
N HIS A 30 -5.02 5.69 -26.33
CA HIS A 30 -5.66 4.65 -27.14
C HIS A 30 -7.15 4.53 -26.82
N LEU A 31 -7.52 4.47 -25.53
CA LEU A 31 -8.91 4.41 -25.08
C LEU A 31 -9.75 5.58 -25.61
N ALA A 32 -9.19 6.80 -25.56
CA ALA A 32 -9.88 7.99 -26.06
C ALA A 32 -10.09 7.93 -27.59
N ARG A 33 -9.08 7.48 -28.36
CA ARG A 33 -9.11 7.52 -29.82
C ARG A 33 -9.83 6.33 -30.46
N ALA A 34 -9.64 5.13 -29.92
CA ALA A 34 -10.15 3.89 -30.50
C ALA A 34 -11.48 3.46 -29.90
N HIS A 35 -11.76 3.82 -28.65
CA HIS A 35 -12.93 3.35 -27.91
C HIS A 35 -13.84 4.48 -27.41
N GLY A 36 -13.46 5.75 -27.64
CA GLY A 36 -14.23 6.90 -27.18
C GLY A 36 -14.47 6.92 -25.66
N THR A 37 -13.64 6.23 -24.88
CA THR A 37 -13.87 6.01 -23.45
C THR A 37 -12.80 6.64 -22.57
N THR A 38 -13.15 6.91 -21.32
CA THR A 38 -12.23 7.43 -20.32
C THR A 38 -11.53 6.29 -19.58
N THR A 39 -10.37 6.58 -18.97
CA THR A 39 -9.70 5.60 -18.12
C THR A 39 -10.48 5.22 -16.86
N VAL A 40 -11.46 6.03 -16.45
CA VAL A 40 -12.34 5.71 -15.31
C VAL A 40 -13.37 4.68 -15.75
N ALA A 41 -14.12 4.98 -16.82
CA ALA A 41 -15.12 4.08 -17.39
C ALA A 41 -14.51 2.73 -17.80
N TYR A 42 -13.34 2.74 -18.44
CA TYR A 42 -12.60 1.51 -18.78
C TYR A 42 -12.28 0.65 -17.55
N ARG A 43 -11.84 1.28 -16.43
CA ARG A 43 -11.56 0.53 -15.20
C ARG A 43 -12.83 -0.04 -14.59
N GLU A 44 -13.93 0.69 -14.65
CA GLU A 44 -15.21 0.21 -14.12
C GLU A 44 -15.76 -0.96 -14.93
N ALA A 45 -15.77 -0.83 -16.26
CA ALA A 45 -16.20 -1.89 -17.19
C ALA A 45 -15.43 -3.20 -16.96
N HIS A 46 -14.11 -3.10 -16.79
CA HIS A 46 -13.23 -4.26 -16.59
C HIS A 46 -12.96 -4.62 -15.12
N ARG A 47 -13.70 -4.00 -14.18
CA ARG A 47 -13.55 -4.17 -12.72
C ARG A 47 -12.11 -4.03 -12.22
N LEU A 48 -11.34 -3.15 -12.86
CA LEU A 48 -9.99 -2.80 -12.49
C LEU A 48 -10.00 -1.85 -11.27
N PRO A 49 -8.95 -1.86 -10.42
CA PRO A 49 -8.84 -0.94 -9.30
C PRO A 49 -8.70 0.48 -9.81
N ARG A 50 -9.37 1.43 -9.14
CA ARG A 50 -9.34 2.85 -9.52
C ARG A 50 -7.92 3.42 -9.64
N LYS A 51 -7.00 2.97 -8.78
CA LYS A 51 -5.59 3.43 -8.74
C LYS A 51 -4.65 2.55 -9.57
N LEU A 52 -5.14 1.55 -10.29
CA LEU A 52 -4.31 0.74 -11.16
C LEU A 52 -3.76 1.62 -12.28
N SER A 53 -2.45 1.57 -12.47
CA SER A 53 -1.81 2.31 -13.55
C SER A 53 -2.13 1.66 -14.88
N LEU A 54 -2.53 2.48 -15.85
CA LEU A 54 -2.73 2.09 -17.25
C LEU A 54 -1.54 2.55 -18.12
N ARG A 55 -0.34 2.54 -17.51
CA ARG A 55 0.96 2.75 -18.18
C ARG A 55 1.85 1.55 -17.91
N ALA A 56 2.73 1.24 -18.85
CA ALA A 56 3.78 0.24 -18.68
C ALA A 56 4.68 0.55 -17.46
N ALA A 57 5.30 -0.49 -16.90
CA ALA A 57 6.10 -0.40 -15.68
C ALA A 57 7.28 0.58 -15.79
N ASP A 58 7.99 0.57 -16.93
CA ASP A 58 9.10 1.49 -17.24
C ASP A 58 8.64 2.95 -17.26
N LEU A 59 7.53 3.23 -17.95
CA LEU A 59 6.94 4.58 -18.01
C LEU A 59 6.42 5.03 -16.64
N ASN A 60 5.88 4.10 -15.84
CA ASN A 60 5.48 4.40 -14.47
C ASN A 60 6.67 4.76 -13.59
N ALA A 61 7.78 4.02 -13.70
CA ALA A 61 8.99 4.30 -12.94
C ALA A 61 9.54 5.68 -13.29
N ARG A 62 9.72 5.97 -14.58
CA ARG A 62 10.20 7.27 -15.08
C ARG A 62 9.28 8.41 -14.66
N ALA A 63 7.97 8.26 -14.79
CA ALA A 63 7.00 9.29 -14.38
C ALA A 63 7.05 9.56 -12.87
N ARG A 64 7.27 8.53 -12.04
CA ARG A 64 7.42 8.70 -10.59
C ARG A 64 8.69 9.43 -10.23
N GLU A 65 9.80 9.07 -10.87
CA GLU A 65 11.09 9.73 -10.67
C GLU A 65 11.02 11.21 -11.04
N GLN A 66 10.51 11.52 -12.23
CA GLN A 66 10.29 12.91 -12.68
C GLN A 66 9.35 13.66 -11.73
N GLY A 67 8.27 13.02 -11.27
CA GLY A 67 7.35 13.59 -10.30
C GLY A 67 8.03 13.93 -8.97
N ARG A 68 8.92 13.06 -8.47
CA ARG A 68 9.71 13.30 -7.26
C ARG A 68 10.70 14.45 -7.44
N ALA A 69 11.43 14.45 -8.55
CA ALA A 69 12.38 15.51 -8.87
C ALA A 69 11.68 16.88 -8.93
N ARG A 70 10.55 16.96 -9.64
CA ARG A 70 9.72 18.17 -9.70
C ARG A 70 9.22 18.60 -8.32
N TYR A 71 8.68 17.67 -7.53
CA TYR A 71 8.19 17.99 -6.19
C TYR A 71 9.29 18.55 -5.28
N ALA A 72 10.51 18.01 -5.38
CA ALA A 72 11.66 18.48 -4.61
C ALA A 72 12.14 19.87 -5.05
N SER A 73 12.17 20.13 -6.36
CA SER A 73 12.71 21.39 -6.91
C SER A 73 11.71 22.54 -7.00
N ARG A 74 10.41 22.29 -6.88
CA ARG A 74 9.35 23.29 -7.13
C ARG A 74 8.42 23.50 -5.93
N PRO A 75 8.65 24.57 -5.13
CA PRO A 75 7.78 24.93 -4.00
C PRO A 75 6.33 25.22 -4.40
N ASP A 76 6.11 25.79 -5.58
CA ASP A 76 4.79 26.10 -6.13
C ASP A 76 3.94 24.83 -6.35
N ILE A 77 4.55 23.75 -6.82
CA ILE A 77 3.89 22.44 -6.95
C ILE A 77 3.50 21.90 -5.56
N ARG A 78 4.32 22.13 -4.53
CA ARG A 78 4.01 21.69 -3.16
C ARG A 78 2.81 22.45 -2.61
N GLN A 79 2.82 23.78 -2.73
CA GLN A 79 1.72 24.64 -2.28
C GLN A 79 0.40 24.32 -3.01
N ALA A 80 0.44 24.16 -4.34
CA ALA A 80 -0.74 23.78 -5.11
C ALA A 80 -1.31 22.41 -4.68
N MET A 81 -0.44 21.44 -4.37
CA MET A 81 -0.85 20.13 -3.88
C MET A 81 -1.43 20.17 -2.46
N GLU A 82 -0.93 21.05 -1.59
CA GLU A 82 -1.47 21.28 -0.25
C GLU A 82 -2.85 21.94 -0.33
N ALA A 83 -2.98 23.01 -1.11
CA ALA A 83 -4.26 23.67 -1.38
C ALA A 83 -5.27 22.66 -1.95
N GLY A 84 -4.87 21.84 -2.92
CA GLY A 84 -5.70 20.78 -3.50
C GLY A 84 -6.19 19.75 -2.48
N ARG A 85 -5.44 19.46 -1.41
CA ARG A 85 -5.92 18.55 -0.35
C ARG A 85 -7.01 19.18 0.51
N ALA A 86 -6.95 20.50 0.73
CA ALA A 86 -7.96 21.22 1.50
C ALA A 86 -9.32 21.26 0.78
N VAL A 87 -9.32 21.30 -0.55
CA VAL A 87 -10.55 21.33 -1.37
C VAL A 87 -11.08 19.96 -1.77
N ASN A 88 -10.31 18.89 -1.58
CA ASN A 88 -10.75 17.55 -1.95
C ASN A 88 -11.78 17.02 -0.95
N ASP A 89 -12.95 16.63 -1.45
CA ASP A 89 -13.95 15.90 -0.67
C ASP A 89 -13.42 14.50 -0.32
N PHE A 90 -12.81 14.42 0.86
CA PHE A 90 -12.28 13.18 1.41
C PHE A 90 -13.37 12.11 1.55
N ALA A 91 -14.62 12.49 1.85
CA ALA A 91 -15.72 11.56 2.01
C ALA A 91 -16.09 10.89 0.68
N ALA A 92 -16.20 11.67 -0.40
CA ALA A 92 -16.42 11.13 -1.74
C ALA A 92 -15.27 10.20 -2.19
N ALA A 93 -14.02 10.58 -1.90
CA ALA A 93 -12.86 9.74 -2.20
C ALA A 93 -12.87 8.41 -1.41
N VAL A 94 -13.30 8.43 -0.15
CA VAL A 94 -13.46 7.24 0.70
C VAL A 94 -14.61 6.37 0.21
N ALA A 95 -15.76 6.94 -0.11
CA ALA A 95 -16.93 6.21 -0.62
C ALA A 95 -16.59 5.42 -1.88
N ALA A 96 -15.96 6.06 -2.86
CA ALA A 96 -15.52 5.40 -4.09
C ALA A 96 -14.42 4.33 -3.85
N SER A 97 -13.58 4.51 -2.82
CA SER A 97 -12.60 3.49 -2.41
C SER A 97 -13.28 2.23 -1.85
N ARG A 98 -14.41 2.37 -1.14
CA ARG A 98 -15.18 1.23 -0.61
C ARG A 98 -15.77 0.36 -1.73
N VAL A 99 -16.25 0.97 -2.81
CA VAL A 99 -16.81 0.23 -3.96
C VAL A 99 -15.77 -0.70 -4.59
N SER A 100 -14.52 -0.24 -4.76
CA SER A 100 -13.43 -1.06 -5.30
C SER A 100 -12.76 -1.96 -4.27
N ALA A 101 -12.96 -1.73 -2.97
CA ALA A 101 -12.39 -2.54 -1.89
C ALA A 101 -12.85 -4.00 -1.89
N ARG A 102 -14.03 -4.27 -2.48
CA ARG A 102 -14.61 -5.62 -2.60
C ARG A 102 -13.95 -6.48 -3.68
N TYR A 103 -13.21 -5.89 -4.62
CA TYR A 103 -12.57 -6.64 -5.71
C TYR A 103 -11.42 -7.49 -5.17
N ASP A 104 -11.33 -8.75 -5.60
CA ASP A 104 -10.39 -9.73 -5.04
C ASP A 104 -8.93 -9.31 -5.19
N MET A 105 -8.59 -8.67 -6.29
CA MET A 105 -7.26 -8.10 -6.50
C MET A 105 -6.92 -6.97 -5.50
N VAL A 106 -7.92 -6.16 -5.11
CA VAL A 106 -7.72 -5.08 -4.13
C VAL A 106 -7.53 -5.70 -2.75
N ARG A 107 -8.26 -6.77 -2.44
CA ARG A 107 -8.05 -7.59 -1.24
C ARG A 107 -6.67 -8.25 -1.24
N ALA A 108 -6.24 -8.84 -2.35
CA ALA A 108 -4.94 -9.47 -2.51
C ALA A 108 -3.78 -8.45 -2.38
N ALA A 109 -3.89 -7.31 -3.06
CA ALA A 109 -2.93 -6.21 -2.96
C ALA A 109 -2.86 -5.65 -1.53
N ARG A 110 -4.00 -5.48 -0.85
CA ARG A 110 -4.04 -5.07 0.57
C ARG A 110 -3.42 -6.13 1.48
N ARG A 111 -3.64 -7.42 1.23
CA ARG A 111 -3.00 -8.52 1.98
C ARG A 111 -1.47 -8.48 1.83
N LYS A 112 -0.97 -8.35 0.59
CA LYS A 112 0.47 -8.24 0.30
C LYS A 112 1.09 -6.98 0.93
N GLY A 113 0.45 -5.82 0.77
CA GLY A 113 0.90 -4.57 1.38
C GLY A 113 0.84 -4.59 2.91
N GLY A 114 -0.14 -5.27 3.49
CA GLY A 114 -0.25 -5.50 4.93
C GLY A 114 0.86 -6.38 5.47
N ALA A 115 1.27 -7.43 4.73
CA ALA A 115 2.39 -8.28 5.11
C ALA A 115 3.70 -7.48 5.23
N GLY A 116 4.05 -6.69 4.21
CA GLY A 116 5.26 -5.85 4.26
C GLY A 116 5.24 -4.80 5.37
N LYS A 117 4.07 -4.23 5.68
CA LYS A 117 3.92 -3.32 6.84
C LYS A 117 4.16 -4.03 8.17
N ARG A 118 3.62 -5.25 8.34
CA ARG A 118 3.83 -6.08 9.54
C ARG A 118 5.29 -6.47 9.70
N GLU A 119 5.93 -6.87 8.61
CA GLU A 119 7.36 -7.21 8.57
C GLU A 119 8.23 -6.00 8.92
N ALA A 120 7.95 -4.82 8.36
CA ALA A 120 8.66 -3.60 8.71
C ALA A 120 8.43 -3.18 10.17
N ALA A 121 7.22 -3.36 10.71
CA ALA A 121 6.93 -3.12 12.12
C ALA A 121 7.69 -4.07 13.03
N ARG A 122 7.77 -5.35 12.66
CA ARG A 122 8.57 -6.36 13.34
C ARG A 122 10.05 -5.97 13.36
N ARG A 123 10.65 -5.67 12.19
CA ARG A 123 12.06 -5.21 12.11
C ARG A 123 12.37 -4.04 13.02
N ARG A 124 11.48 -3.04 13.11
CA ARG A 124 11.69 -1.88 14.00
C ARG A 124 11.75 -2.26 15.47
N ILE A 125 10.96 -3.25 15.88
CA ILE A 125 10.92 -3.72 17.27
C ILE A 125 12.10 -4.67 17.55
N ASP A 126 12.46 -5.54 16.61
CA ASP A 126 13.68 -6.36 16.71
C ASP A 126 14.93 -5.49 16.82
N ALA A 127 15.06 -4.44 16.02
CA ALA A 127 16.18 -3.51 16.11
C ALA A 127 16.29 -2.85 17.51
N ARG A 128 15.15 -2.60 18.17
CA ARG A 128 15.13 -2.09 19.54
C ARG A 128 15.58 -3.17 20.53
N ALA A 129 15.14 -4.42 20.37
CA ALA A 129 15.61 -5.52 21.20
C ALA A 129 17.12 -5.76 21.03
N GLN A 130 17.62 -5.70 19.80
CA GLN A 130 19.05 -5.84 19.46
C GLN A 130 19.91 -4.71 20.06
N ALA A 131 19.44 -3.47 20.03
CA ALA A 131 20.10 -2.36 20.71
C ALA A 131 20.21 -2.55 22.25
N ARG A 132 19.52 -3.54 22.82
CA ARG A 132 19.57 -3.92 24.24
C ARG A 132 20.27 -5.26 24.47
N GLY A 133 20.93 -5.81 23.45
CA GLY A 133 21.68 -7.06 23.53
C GLY A 133 20.88 -8.33 23.27
N TYR A 134 19.63 -8.24 22.80
CA TYR A 134 18.79 -9.41 22.52
C TYR A 134 18.72 -9.70 21.02
N ALA A 135 18.90 -10.96 20.62
CA ALA A 135 18.88 -11.35 19.20
C ALA A 135 17.56 -11.00 18.49
N THR A 136 16.44 -11.16 19.19
CA THR A 136 15.08 -10.88 18.69
C THR A 136 14.19 -10.28 19.79
N ILE A 137 13.03 -9.76 19.40
CA ILE A 137 12.01 -9.31 20.35
C ILE A 137 11.48 -10.45 21.23
N GLU A 138 11.38 -11.68 20.72
CA GLU A 138 10.98 -12.83 21.53
C GLU A 138 12.01 -13.15 22.62
N ALA A 139 13.30 -13.10 22.28
CA ALA A 139 14.37 -13.30 23.27
C ALA A 139 14.30 -12.23 24.37
N TYR A 140 14.01 -10.98 23.99
CA TYR A 140 13.78 -9.89 24.94
C TYR A 140 12.59 -10.19 25.87
N PHE A 141 11.44 -10.57 25.33
CA PHE A 141 10.25 -10.85 26.15
C PHE A 141 10.41 -12.09 27.02
N ALA A 142 11.09 -13.13 26.55
CA ALA A 142 11.40 -14.31 27.34
C ALA A 142 12.28 -13.96 28.54
N ALA A 143 13.35 -13.18 28.33
CA ALA A 143 14.23 -12.72 29.41
C ALA A 143 13.56 -11.76 30.39
N ARG A 144 12.48 -11.07 29.96
CA ARG A 144 11.71 -10.10 30.74
C ARG A 144 10.35 -10.62 31.17
N ALA A 145 10.15 -11.94 31.22
CA ALA A 145 8.85 -12.55 31.54
C ALA A 145 8.27 -12.08 32.89
N ALA A 146 9.12 -11.82 33.89
CA ALA A 146 8.72 -11.31 35.20
C ALA A 146 8.58 -9.77 35.27
N ALA A 147 9.00 -9.05 34.24
CA ALA A 147 8.92 -7.59 34.21
C ALA A 147 7.48 -7.12 33.94
N SER A 148 7.15 -5.90 34.38
CA SER A 148 5.88 -5.29 34.01
C SER A 148 5.90 -4.80 32.55
N VAL A 149 4.73 -4.80 31.89
CA VAL A 149 4.58 -4.21 30.53
C VAL A 149 5.03 -2.76 30.50
N ALA A 150 4.78 -2.01 31.57
CA ALA A 150 5.23 -0.62 31.68
C ALA A 150 6.76 -0.51 31.69
N SER A 151 7.47 -1.42 32.37
CA SER A 151 8.92 -1.50 32.29
C SER A 151 9.38 -1.84 30.87
N MET A 152 8.80 -2.89 30.28
CA MET A 152 9.17 -3.32 28.93
C MET A 152 8.94 -2.25 27.86
N ALA A 153 7.83 -1.51 27.97
CA ALA A 153 7.49 -0.42 27.05
C ALA A 153 8.47 0.76 27.17
N ARG A 154 8.82 1.16 28.40
CA ARG A 154 9.84 2.19 28.64
C ARG A 154 11.19 1.74 28.13
N GLU A 155 11.58 0.53 28.48
CA GLU A 155 12.83 -0.07 28.05
C GLU A 155 12.90 -0.05 26.54
N LEU A 156 11.94 -0.59 25.78
CA LEU A 156 11.91 -0.60 24.31
C LEU A 156 11.58 0.77 23.66
N ALA A 157 11.28 1.80 24.45
CA ALA A 157 10.80 3.12 24.00
C ALA A 157 9.55 3.04 23.09
N VAL A 158 8.64 2.10 23.34
CA VAL A 158 7.38 1.91 22.58
C VAL A 158 6.16 2.19 23.45
N ALA A 159 5.00 2.36 22.83
CA ALA A 159 3.73 2.42 23.57
C ALA A 159 3.42 1.08 24.25
N ARG A 160 2.79 1.12 25.43
CA ARG A 160 2.35 -0.08 26.18
C ARG A 160 1.48 -1.00 25.33
N THR A 161 0.56 -0.43 24.57
CA THR A 161 -0.32 -1.15 23.62
C THR A 161 0.45 -1.98 22.60
N THR A 162 1.66 -1.55 22.22
CA THR A 162 2.53 -2.31 21.32
C THR A 162 3.04 -3.57 22.02
N VAL A 163 3.52 -3.45 23.26
CA VAL A 163 4.00 -4.60 24.06
C VAL A 163 2.85 -5.57 24.34
N ASP A 164 1.69 -5.07 24.77
CA ASP A 164 0.52 -5.92 25.04
C ASP A 164 0.08 -6.69 23.79
N ALA A 165 0.01 -6.04 22.63
CA ALA A 165 -0.32 -6.70 21.37
C ALA A 165 0.69 -7.78 20.98
N TRP A 166 1.97 -7.60 21.33
CA TRP A 166 3.00 -8.60 21.10
C TRP A 166 2.87 -9.80 22.03
N LEU A 167 2.68 -9.58 23.33
CA LEU A 167 2.55 -10.66 24.32
C LEU A 167 1.29 -11.52 24.07
N LEU A 168 0.18 -10.88 23.65
CA LEU A 168 -1.04 -11.60 23.23
C LEU A 168 -0.78 -12.46 21.99
N LYS A 169 -0.01 -11.94 21.03
CA LYS A 169 0.29 -12.64 19.78
C LYS A 169 1.25 -13.82 19.97
N THR A 170 2.18 -13.73 20.92
CA THR A 170 3.14 -14.81 21.22
C THR A 170 2.60 -15.81 22.24
N GLY A 171 1.39 -15.62 22.77
CA GLY A 171 0.80 -16.50 23.79
C GLY A 171 1.43 -16.35 25.17
N ALA A 172 2.35 -15.38 25.36
CA ALA A 172 3.01 -15.10 26.64
C ALA A 172 2.09 -14.41 27.66
N ARG A 173 0.87 -14.02 27.23
CA ARG A 173 -0.18 -13.52 28.10
C ARG A 173 -1.54 -13.96 27.54
N THR A 174 -2.39 -14.54 28.38
CA THR A 174 -3.78 -14.83 28.04
C THR A 174 -4.59 -13.54 28.05
N SER A 175 -5.52 -13.39 27.09
CA SER A 175 -6.44 -12.24 27.10
C SER A 175 -7.25 -12.26 28.39
N LYS A 176 -7.26 -11.15 29.12
CA LYS A 176 -8.20 -10.98 30.23
C LYS A 176 -9.63 -11.01 29.64
N PRO A 177 -10.56 -11.79 30.21
CA PRO A 177 -11.96 -11.81 29.75
C PRO A 177 -12.61 -10.42 29.85
#